data_AF-A0A812YQQ0-F1
#
_entry.id   AF-A0A812YQQ0-F1
#
_cell.length_a   1.000
_cell.length_b   1.000
_cell.length_c   1.000
_cell.angle_alpha   90.00
_cell.angle_beta   90.00
_cell.angle_gamma   90.00
#
_symmetry.space_group_name_H-M   'P 1'
#
loop_
_entity.id
_entity.type
_entity.pdbx_description
1 polymer ?
#
loop_
_entity_poly.entity_id
_entity_poly.type
_entity_poly.pdbx_seq_one_letter_code
_entity_poly.pdbx_strand_id
1 'polypeptide(L)'
;MFGPRCQVPLPSASRHPSARRLGPLPLLWRLAVLAVLFMLLETALGTVSWASPIWRGSGASDSAVLLNSTYSNALGSCQVVVWPDGRMEFELHGFGTADTTGKMLRDCRAAMKRIDGSVNCTALVDMRMGLGCSPLAVPVISRFMRDEGPRIQYSAVLGPRPLMALAQTIATAVHQTGVAFFIHRHDAEKWCQIPTRQQRPAGTLLPLAADDTPNACYDDITAEDKAEADKYGKLMGEKALAILSK
;
A
#
# COMPACT_ATOMS: atom_id res chain seq x y z
N MET A 1 -20.72 -11.03 80.03
CA MET A 1 -20.53 -11.65 78.71
C MET A 1 -19.46 -10.84 77.98
N PHE A 2 -18.26 -11.40 77.82
CA PHE A 2 -17.13 -10.74 77.18
C PHE A 2 -17.16 -11.02 75.67
N GLY A 3 -17.34 -9.99 74.85
CA GLY A 3 -17.29 -10.06 73.38
C GLY A 3 -15.84 -10.02 72.85
N PRO A 4 -15.58 -10.57 71.65
CA PRO A 4 -14.24 -10.88 71.19
C PRO A 4 -13.47 -9.64 70.70
N ARG A 5 -12.16 -9.61 70.99
CA ARG A 5 -11.20 -8.58 70.57
C ARG A 5 -10.94 -8.68 69.06
N CYS A 6 -11.22 -7.60 68.34
CA CYS A 6 -10.73 -7.40 66.96
C CYS A 6 -9.20 -7.31 66.96
N GLN A 7 -8.54 -8.27 66.32
CA GLN A 7 -7.12 -8.18 65.98
C GLN A 7 -6.97 -7.40 64.68
N VAL A 8 -6.20 -6.31 64.73
CA VAL A 8 -5.80 -5.53 63.55
C VAL A 8 -4.59 -6.22 62.91
N PRO A 9 -4.59 -6.53 61.60
CA PRO A 9 -3.45 -7.15 60.94
C PRO A 9 -2.33 -6.13 60.72
N LEU A 10 -1.10 -6.54 61.04
CA LEU A 10 0.13 -5.78 60.80
C LEU A 10 0.48 -5.71 59.30
N PRO A 11 1.12 -4.62 58.83
CA PRO A 11 1.50 -4.45 57.44
C PRO A 11 2.61 -5.44 57.03
N SER A 12 2.33 -6.17 55.95
CA SER A 12 3.23 -7.11 55.28
C SER A 12 4.50 -6.40 54.79
N ALA A 13 5.66 -6.98 55.12
CA ALA A 13 6.98 -6.54 54.70
C ALA A 13 7.10 -6.35 53.18
N SER A 14 7.64 -5.20 52.78
CA SER A 14 8.00 -4.85 51.41
C SER A 14 9.07 -5.79 50.86
N ARG A 15 8.73 -6.57 49.83
CA ARG A 15 9.71 -7.35 49.06
C ARG A 15 10.45 -6.42 48.09
N HIS A 16 11.75 -6.33 48.29
CA HIS A 16 12.70 -5.67 47.39
C HIS A 16 12.64 -6.34 46.00
N PRO A 17 12.51 -5.57 44.90
CA PRO A 17 12.57 -6.13 43.56
C PRO A 17 14.01 -6.59 43.27
N SER A 18 14.19 -7.91 43.16
CA SER A 18 15.43 -8.51 42.69
C SER A 18 15.72 -8.02 41.27
N ALA A 19 16.88 -7.38 41.11
CA ALA A 19 17.42 -6.97 39.83
C ALA A 19 17.52 -8.18 38.89
N ARG A 20 16.58 -8.28 37.94
CA ARG A 20 16.65 -9.26 36.85
C ARG A 20 17.81 -8.84 35.97
N ARG A 21 18.91 -9.59 36.03
CA ARG A 21 20.01 -9.48 35.08
C ARG A 21 19.44 -9.73 33.68
N LEU A 22 19.41 -8.71 32.84
CA LEU A 22 19.14 -8.88 31.42
C LEU A 22 20.24 -9.79 30.86
N GLY A 23 19.87 -11.01 30.48
CA GLY A 23 20.74 -11.88 29.72
C GLY A 23 21.08 -11.26 28.36
N PRO A 24 22.14 -11.72 27.69
CA PRO A 24 22.48 -11.27 26.35
C PRO A 24 21.28 -11.50 25.43
N LEU A 25 20.70 -10.39 24.93
CA LEU A 25 19.67 -10.44 23.89
C LEU A 25 20.19 -11.29 22.72
N PRO A 26 19.38 -12.24 22.22
CA PRO A 26 19.79 -13.14 21.15
C PRO A 26 20.22 -12.32 19.93
N LEU A 27 21.33 -12.71 19.30
CA LEU A 27 21.94 -12.08 18.13
C LEU A 27 20.92 -11.70 17.05
N LEU A 28 19.89 -12.53 16.87
CA LEU A 28 18.78 -12.32 15.94
C LEU A 28 18.02 -11.02 16.17
N TRP A 29 17.84 -10.58 17.43
CA TRP A 29 17.18 -9.32 17.74
C TRP A 29 18.02 -8.11 17.30
N ARG A 30 19.35 -8.19 17.46
CA ARG A 30 20.25 -7.12 17.03
C ARG A 30 20.26 -6.96 15.51
N LEU A 31 20.22 -8.07 14.77
CA LEU A 31 20.13 -8.05 13.32
C LEU A 31 18.80 -7.48 12.83
N ALA A 32 17.68 -7.83 13.47
CA ALA A 32 16.37 -7.26 13.15
C ALA A 32 16.33 -5.74 13.39
N VAL A 33 16.89 -5.27 14.50
CA VAL A 33 16.98 -3.83 14.80
C VAL A 33 17.87 -3.10 13.79
N LEU A 34 19.01 -3.68 13.40
CA LEU A 34 19.90 -3.09 12.39
C LEU A 34 19.24 -3.03 11.01
N ALA A 35 18.50 -4.05 10.60
CA ALA A 35 17.77 -4.06 9.33
C ALA A 35 16.70 -2.95 9.30
N VAL A 36 15.95 -2.78 10.40
CA VAL A 36 14.97 -1.69 10.53
C VAL A 36 15.67 -0.33 10.52
N LEU A 37 16.80 -0.18 11.22
CA LEU A 37 17.54 1.08 11.28
C LEU A 37 18.13 1.46 9.91
N PHE A 38 18.63 0.49 9.15
CA PHE A 38 19.16 0.71 7.80
C PHE A 38 18.06 1.13 6.82
N MET A 39 16.89 0.48 6.86
CA MET A 39 15.73 0.91 6.06
C MET A 39 15.25 2.33 6.44
N LEU A 40 15.34 2.70 7.73
CA LEU A 40 15.03 4.06 8.18
C LEU A 40 16.10 5.09 7.76
N LEU A 41 17.36 4.69 7.60
CA LEU A 41 18.44 5.59 7.20
C LEU A 41 18.41 5.90 5.70
N GLU A 42 18.14 4.91 4.84
CA GLU A 42 17.97 5.14 3.40
C GLU A 42 16.77 6.03 3.09
N THR A 43 15.69 5.92 3.88
CA THR A 43 14.51 6.79 3.74
C THR A 43 14.76 8.22 4.20
N ALA A 44 15.67 8.46 5.15
CA ALA A 44 15.98 9.80 5.66
C ALA A 44 16.87 10.64 4.71
N LEU A 45 17.68 10.01 3.86
CA LEU A 45 18.61 10.71 2.94
C LEU A 45 17.98 11.02 1.56
N GLY A 46 16.82 10.45 1.26
CA GLY A 46 16.13 10.60 -0.02
C GLY A 46 15.09 11.74 -0.06
N THR A 47 15.43 12.97 0.32
CA THR A 47 14.54 14.13 0.04
C THR A 47 14.70 14.59 -1.40
N VAL A 48 14.13 13.81 -2.31
CA VAL A 48 14.17 14.04 -3.75
C VAL A 48 12.76 14.48 -4.16
N SER A 49 12.54 15.80 -4.12
CA SER A 49 11.28 16.52 -4.41
C SER A 49 10.89 16.46 -5.89
N TRP A 50 10.33 15.34 -6.35
CA TRP A 50 9.99 15.11 -7.76
C TRP A 50 8.49 14.77 -7.86
N ALA A 51 7.63 15.62 -7.31
CA ALA A 51 6.18 15.46 -7.38
C ALA A 51 5.62 16.37 -8.49
N SER A 52 5.83 15.99 -9.75
CA SER A 52 4.98 16.52 -10.82
C SER A 52 3.73 15.64 -10.91
N PRO A 53 2.51 16.19 -10.87
CA PRO A 53 1.32 15.40 -11.20
C PRO A 53 1.42 14.96 -12.67
N ILE A 54 1.69 13.68 -12.90
CA ILE A 54 2.02 13.14 -14.23
C ILE A 54 0.76 12.90 -15.08
N TRP A 55 -0.44 12.85 -14.49
CA TRP A 55 -1.66 12.66 -15.28
C TRP A 55 -2.16 13.94 -15.94
N ARG A 56 -1.48 14.32 -17.01
CA ARG A 56 -2.09 15.11 -18.07
C ARG A 56 -2.78 14.15 -19.01
N GLY A 57 -3.97 13.67 -18.62
CA GLY A 57 -4.85 12.98 -19.56
C GLY A 57 -4.98 13.81 -20.84
N SER A 58 -4.84 13.16 -22.00
CA SER A 58 -4.75 13.75 -23.36
C SER A 58 -5.94 14.63 -23.82
N GLY A 59 -6.84 15.01 -22.93
CA GLY A 59 -7.98 15.86 -23.22
C GLY A 59 -8.56 16.53 -21.97
N ALA A 60 -7.82 16.53 -20.86
CA ALA A 60 -8.18 17.32 -19.70
C ALA A 60 -8.11 18.79 -20.12
N SER A 61 -9.27 19.36 -20.41
CA SER A 61 -9.47 20.80 -20.44
C SER A 61 -8.69 21.42 -19.29
N ASP A 62 -8.10 22.60 -19.49
CA ASP A 62 -7.36 23.41 -18.50
C ASP A 62 -8.17 23.79 -17.24
N SER A 63 -9.27 23.07 -16.99
CA SER A 63 -10.05 23.00 -15.76
C SER A 63 -9.14 23.05 -14.55
N ALA A 64 -9.29 24.16 -13.83
CA ALA A 64 -8.55 24.43 -12.61
C ALA A 64 -8.74 23.28 -11.63
N VAL A 65 -7.61 22.74 -11.16
CA VAL A 65 -7.56 21.68 -10.15
C VAL A 65 -8.32 22.14 -8.90
N LEU A 66 -9.24 21.30 -8.38
CA LEU A 66 -10.02 21.62 -7.18
C LEU A 66 -9.20 21.46 -5.89
N LEU A 67 -8.34 20.45 -5.89
CA LEU A 67 -7.45 20.10 -4.77
C LEU A 67 -6.15 19.54 -5.33
N ASN A 68 -5.02 20.05 -4.85
CA ASN A 68 -3.71 19.44 -5.01
C ASN A 68 -3.00 19.57 -3.66
N SER A 69 -2.85 18.47 -2.95
CA SER A 69 -2.31 18.50 -1.59
C SER A 69 -1.45 17.28 -1.31
N THR A 70 -0.35 17.53 -0.61
CA THR A 70 0.64 16.51 -0.23
C THR A 70 0.81 16.53 1.28
N TYR A 71 0.80 15.35 1.89
CA TYR A 71 0.98 15.16 3.33
C TYR A 71 2.14 14.21 3.54
N SER A 72 3.11 14.60 4.36
CA SER A 72 4.32 13.81 4.60
C SER A 72 4.65 13.74 6.09
N ASN A 73 5.38 12.70 6.45
CA ASN A 73 6.06 12.56 7.73
C ASN A 73 7.34 11.73 7.55
N ALA A 74 7.98 11.33 8.65
CA ALA A 74 9.23 10.58 8.62
C ALA A 74 9.13 9.18 7.96
N LEU A 75 7.93 8.61 7.81
CA LEU A 75 7.74 7.27 7.27
C LEU A 75 7.35 7.26 5.79
N GLY A 76 6.83 8.38 5.27
CA GLY A 76 6.38 8.47 3.89
C GLY A 76 5.51 9.69 3.63
N SER A 77 4.96 9.74 2.42
CA SER A 77 4.03 10.77 1.99
C SER A 77 2.89 10.21 1.16
N CYS A 78 1.78 10.92 1.17
CA CYS A 78 0.66 10.68 0.27
C CYS A 78 0.22 11.99 -0.35
N GLN A 79 -0.11 11.94 -1.64
CA GLN A 79 -0.61 13.08 -2.40
C GLN A 79 -2.00 12.76 -2.93
N VAL A 80 -2.83 13.80 -3.01
CA VAL A 80 -4.12 13.74 -3.69
C VAL A 80 -4.28 14.91 -4.66
N VAL A 81 -4.80 14.60 -5.84
CA VAL A 81 -5.23 15.59 -6.83
C VAL A 81 -6.67 15.31 -7.20
N VAL A 82 -7.51 16.34 -7.26
CA VAL A 82 -8.94 16.23 -7.58
C VAL A 82 -9.32 17.28 -8.61
N TRP A 83 -10.03 16.86 -9.66
CA TRP A 83 -10.51 17.73 -10.73
C TRP A 83 -12.03 17.96 -10.66
N PRO A 84 -12.56 19.06 -11.25
CA PRO A 84 -13.99 19.33 -11.28
C PRO A 84 -14.84 18.27 -11.99
N ASP A 85 -14.23 17.50 -12.89
CA ASP A 85 -14.88 16.45 -13.68
C ASP A 85 -15.00 15.10 -12.94
N GLY A 86 -14.72 15.07 -11.63
CA GLY A 86 -14.85 13.87 -10.81
C GLY A 86 -13.61 12.99 -10.79
N ARG A 87 -12.58 13.29 -11.58
CA ARG A 87 -11.35 12.50 -11.57
C ARG A 87 -10.54 12.79 -10.31
N MET A 88 -9.89 11.76 -9.79
CA MET A 88 -9.06 11.81 -8.58
C MET A 88 -7.82 10.97 -8.76
N GLU A 89 -6.72 11.46 -8.22
CA GLU A 89 -5.44 10.74 -8.15
C GLU A 89 -4.92 10.70 -6.75
N PHE A 90 -4.43 9.53 -6.37
CA PHE A 90 -3.76 9.29 -5.11
C PHE A 90 -2.40 8.70 -5.41
N GLU A 91 -1.36 9.28 -4.85
CA GLU A 91 0.00 8.74 -4.96
C GLU A 91 0.54 8.47 -3.55
N LEU A 92 1.14 7.29 -3.37
CA LEU A 92 1.76 6.86 -2.12
C LEU A 92 3.27 6.67 -2.33
N HIS A 93 4.06 7.36 -1.49
CA HIS A 93 5.51 7.19 -1.40
C HIS A 93 5.88 6.74 0.00
N GLY A 94 6.64 5.65 0.12
CA GLY A 94 7.00 5.09 1.42
C GLY A 94 5.79 4.48 2.14
N PHE A 95 5.65 4.74 3.44
CA PHE A 95 4.64 4.09 4.28
C PHE A 95 3.50 5.04 4.67
N GLY A 96 2.26 4.67 4.33
CA GLY A 96 1.06 5.45 4.63
C GLY A 96 0.66 5.34 6.11
N THR A 97 0.73 6.44 6.85
CA THR A 97 0.31 6.46 8.26
C THR A 97 -1.15 6.87 8.42
N ALA A 98 -1.77 6.51 9.55
CA ALA A 98 -3.16 6.92 9.82
C ALA A 98 -3.35 8.45 9.81
N ASP A 99 -2.35 9.21 10.25
CA ASP A 99 -2.39 10.67 10.26
C ASP A 99 -2.32 11.26 8.84
N THR A 100 -1.31 10.89 8.05
CA THR A 100 -1.14 11.41 6.68
C THR A 100 -2.29 10.98 5.78
N THR A 101 -2.66 9.70 5.80
CA THR A 101 -3.82 9.18 5.06
C THR A 101 -5.13 9.83 5.52
N GLY A 102 -5.30 10.04 6.83
CA GLY A 102 -6.50 10.68 7.36
C GLY A 102 -6.65 12.14 6.97
N LYS A 103 -5.56 12.92 6.94
CA LYS A 103 -5.56 14.30 6.44
C LYS A 103 -5.93 14.34 4.96
N MET A 104 -5.25 13.53 4.15
CA MET A 104 -5.50 13.41 2.71
C MET A 104 -6.97 13.08 2.39
N LEU A 105 -7.53 12.06 3.04
CA LEU A 105 -8.91 11.63 2.75
C LEU A 105 -9.97 12.62 3.26
N ARG A 106 -9.69 13.41 4.31
CA ARG A 106 -10.58 14.50 4.74
C ARG A 106 -10.65 15.61 3.71
N ASP A 107 -9.51 16.02 3.16
CA ASP A 107 -9.46 17.10 2.18
C ASP A 107 -10.02 16.62 0.82
N CYS A 108 -9.76 15.36 0.45
CA CYS A 108 -10.42 14.71 -0.68
C CYS A 108 -11.95 14.73 -0.55
N ARG A 109 -12.50 14.33 0.61
CA ARG A 109 -13.95 14.43 0.89
C ARG A 109 -14.47 15.86 0.75
N ALA A 110 -13.74 16.85 1.26
CA ALA A 110 -14.13 18.25 1.14
C ALA A 110 -14.14 18.71 -0.32
N ALA A 111 -13.18 18.27 -1.13
CA ALA A 111 -13.14 18.54 -2.57
C ALA A 111 -14.28 17.83 -3.32
N MET A 112 -14.57 16.56 -3.00
CA MET A 112 -15.68 15.82 -3.59
C MET A 112 -17.01 16.54 -3.36
N LYS A 113 -17.26 17.11 -2.18
CA LYS A 113 -18.49 17.90 -1.92
C LYS A 113 -18.66 19.14 -2.81
N ARG A 114 -17.58 19.63 -3.43
CA ARG A 114 -17.61 20.76 -4.37
C ARG A 114 -17.87 20.32 -5.81
N ILE A 115 -17.71 19.04 -6.12
CA ILE A 115 -18.03 18.45 -7.42
C ILE A 115 -19.54 18.26 -7.50
N ASP A 116 -20.13 18.56 -8.65
CA ASP A 116 -21.56 18.37 -8.90
C ASP A 116 -22.01 16.94 -8.57
N GLY A 117 -23.18 16.80 -7.95
CA GLY A 117 -23.70 15.51 -7.47
C GLY A 117 -24.03 14.52 -8.60
N SER A 118 -24.24 15.01 -9.82
CA SER A 118 -24.48 14.17 -11.01
C SER A 118 -23.19 13.62 -11.64
N VAL A 119 -22.03 14.17 -11.27
CA VAL A 119 -20.73 13.73 -11.78
C VAL A 119 -20.27 12.52 -11.00
N ASN A 120 -20.07 11.42 -11.73
CA ASN A 120 -19.49 10.18 -11.20
C ASN A 120 -17.98 10.35 -11.08
N CYS A 121 -17.42 9.92 -9.95
CA CYS A 121 -16.01 10.06 -9.70
C CYS A 121 -15.23 8.82 -10.18
N THR A 122 -13.98 9.03 -10.59
CA THR A 122 -13.02 7.96 -10.87
C THR A 122 -11.74 8.20 -10.09
N ALA A 123 -11.07 7.13 -9.66
CA ALA A 123 -9.89 7.20 -8.83
C ALA A 123 -8.74 6.40 -9.45
N LEU A 124 -7.57 7.03 -9.60
CA LEU A 124 -6.31 6.37 -9.89
C LEU A 124 -5.48 6.34 -8.61
N VAL A 125 -5.10 5.15 -8.14
CA VAL A 125 -4.33 4.97 -6.90
C VAL A 125 -2.98 4.38 -7.25
N ASP A 126 -1.94 5.20 -7.28
CA ASP A 126 -0.56 4.80 -7.57
C ASP A 126 0.22 4.53 -6.28
N MET A 127 0.45 3.26 -5.99
CA MET A 127 1.23 2.78 -4.85
C MET A 127 2.56 2.14 -5.27
N ARG A 128 3.04 2.38 -6.50
CA ARG A 128 4.29 1.77 -6.99
C ARG A 128 5.51 2.18 -6.18
N MET A 129 5.51 3.41 -5.65
CA MET A 129 6.53 3.93 -4.73
C MET A 129 6.16 3.70 -3.25
N GLY A 130 5.07 2.99 -2.99
CA GLY A 130 4.59 2.66 -1.66
C GLY A 130 5.27 1.39 -1.12
N LEU A 131 5.42 1.36 0.20
CA LEU A 131 5.90 0.20 0.97
C LEU A 131 4.76 -0.49 1.73
N GLY A 132 3.65 0.22 1.98
CA GLY A 132 2.57 -0.27 2.83
C GLY A 132 1.77 0.85 3.47
N CYS A 133 0.87 0.45 4.36
CA CYS A 133 0.22 1.38 5.27
C CYS A 133 0.18 0.81 6.69
N SER A 134 0.07 1.72 7.66
CA SER A 134 -0.11 1.37 9.06
C SER A 134 -1.44 0.60 9.22
N PRO A 135 -1.51 -0.41 10.11
CA PRO A 135 -2.78 -1.04 10.45
C PRO A 135 -3.86 -0.05 10.90
N LEU A 136 -3.46 1.09 11.50
CA LEU A 136 -4.38 2.16 11.89
C LEU A 136 -4.89 3.00 10.72
N ALA A 137 -4.20 2.98 9.56
CA ALA A 137 -4.67 3.64 8.35
C ALA A 137 -5.80 2.85 7.67
N VAL A 138 -5.85 1.52 7.85
CA VAL A 138 -6.88 0.67 7.23
C VAL A 138 -8.29 1.08 7.64
N PRO A 139 -8.64 1.25 8.95
CA PRO A 139 -9.95 1.77 9.35
C PRO A 139 -10.30 3.14 8.76
N VAL A 140 -9.30 4.01 8.58
CA VAL A 140 -9.47 5.35 8.00
C VAL A 140 -9.88 5.23 6.53
N ILE A 141 -9.17 4.39 5.77
CA ILE A 141 -9.48 4.11 4.36
C ILE A 141 -10.85 3.44 4.25
N SER A 142 -11.12 2.39 5.04
CA SER A 142 -12.40 1.67 4.99
C SER A 142 -13.60 2.54 5.37
N ARG A 143 -13.42 3.53 6.26
CA ARG A 143 -14.47 4.51 6.58
C ARG A 143 -14.71 5.45 5.42
N PHE A 144 -13.64 6.00 4.83
CA PHE A 144 -13.75 6.84 3.64
C PHE A 144 -14.45 6.11 2.49
N MET A 145 -14.06 4.87 2.20
CA MET A 145 -14.68 4.07 1.14
C MET A 145 -16.15 3.73 1.42
N ARG A 146 -16.55 3.49 2.67
CA ARG A 146 -17.98 3.32 3.00
C ARG A 146 -18.79 4.61 2.79
N ASP A 147 -18.22 5.74 3.19
CA ASP A 147 -18.92 7.03 3.16
C ASP A 147 -18.99 7.61 1.73
N GLU A 148 -17.88 7.57 0.98
CA GLU A 148 -17.72 8.24 -0.33
C GLU A 148 -17.60 7.26 -1.50
N GLY A 149 -17.27 5.99 -1.25
CA GLY A 149 -17.05 4.97 -2.28
C GLY A 149 -18.23 4.73 -3.22
N PRO A 150 -19.51 4.83 -2.81
CA PRO A 150 -20.64 4.73 -3.74
C PRO A 150 -20.61 5.76 -4.88
N ARG A 151 -19.91 6.89 -4.69
CA ARG A 151 -19.76 7.93 -5.70
C ARG A 151 -18.55 7.70 -6.63
N ILE A 152 -17.63 6.82 -6.22
CA ILE A 152 -16.44 6.44 -6.99
C ILE A 152 -16.80 5.21 -7.83
N GLN A 153 -17.14 5.42 -9.09
CA GLN A 153 -17.61 4.35 -9.96
C GLN A 153 -16.48 3.41 -10.38
N TYR A 154 -15.32 3.96 -10.70
CA TYR A 154 -14.15 3.20 -11.14
C TYR A 154 -12.92 3.58 -10.33
N SER A 155 -12.21 2.57 -9.83
CA SER A 155 -10.92 2.75 -9.19
C SER A 155 -9.88 1.88 -9.88
N ALA A 156 -8.81 2.47 -10.41
CA ALA A 156 -7.65 1.75 -10.90
C ALA A 156 -6.54 1.83 -9.85
N VAL A 157 -6.05 0.68 -9.42
CA VAL A 157 -4.99 0.57 -8.42
C VAL A 157 -3.72 0.04 -9.06
N LEU A 158 -2.61 0.74 -8.85
CA LEU A 158 -1.29 0.34 -9.29
C LEU A 158 -0.39 0.11 -8.10
N GLY A 159 0.48 -0.89 -8.19
CA GLY A 159 1.48 -1.11 -7.17
C GLY A 159 2.08 -2.51 -7.23
N PRO A 160 3.02 -2.81 -6.32
CA PRO A 160 3.50 -4.17 -6.14
C PRO A 160 2.37 -5.07 -5.61
N ARG A 161 2.43 -6.37 -5.97
CA ARG A 161 1.40 -7.37 -5.62
C ARG A 161 0.96 -7.36 -4.15
N PRO A 162 1.85 -7.26 -3.15
CA PRO A 162 1.43 -7.20 -1.74
C PRO A 162 0.52 -6.01 -1.42
N LEU A 163 0.78 -4.83 -2.00
CA LEU A 163 -0.05 -3.65 -1.78
C LEU A 163 -1.37 -3.72 -2.52
N MET A 164 -1.38 -4.27 -3.73
CA MET A 164 -2.61 -4.54 -4.46
C MET A 164 -3.50 -5.53 -3.71
N ALA A 165 -2.93 -6.59 -3.13
CA ALA A 165 -3.67 -7.56 -2.32
C ALA A 165 -4.30 -6.91 -1.08
N LEU A 166 -3.58 -5.99 -0.42
CA LEU A 166 -4.12 -5.19 0.69
C LEU A 166 -5.28 -4.31 0.22
N ALA A 167 -5.11 -3.58 -0.89
CA ALA A 167 -6.18 -2.75 -1.46
C ALA A 167 -7.40 -3.58 -1.87
N GLN A 168 -7.20 -4.77 -2.44
CA GLN A 168 -8.27 -5.71 -2.76
C GLN A 168 -9.01 -6.19 -1.52
N THR A 169 -8.28 -6.48 -0.44
CA THR A 169 -8.88 -6.88 0.85
C THR A 169 -9.77 -5.75 1.38
N ILE A 170 -9.29 -4.51 1.34
CA ILE A 170 -10.06 -3.33 1.79
C ILE A 170 -11.30 -3.13 0.93
N ALA A 171 -11.15 -3.14 -0.40
CA ALA A 171 -12.26 -2.99 -1.35
C ALA A 171 -13.34 -4.06 -1.14
N THR A 172 -12.92 -5.32 -0.95
CA THR A 172 -13.83 -6.44 -0.68
C THR A 172 -14.58 -6.24 0.64
N ALA A 173 -13.87 -5.85 1.71
CA ALA A 173 -14.45 -5.65 3.04
C ALA A 173 -15.49 -4.50 3.08
N VAL A 174 -15.40 -3.53 2.17
CA VAL A 174 -16.36 -2.42 2.07
C VAL A 174 -17.34 -2.58 0.90
N HIS A 175 -17.34 -3.74 0.24
CA HIS A 175 -18.17 -4.03 -0.94
C HIS A 175 -18.01 -3.01 -2.08
N GLN A 176 -16.81 -2.44 -2.25
CA GLN A 176 -16.55 -1.53 -3.35
C GLN A 176 -16.52 -2.29 -4.68
N THR A 177 -17.39 -1.89 -5.61
CA THR A 177 -17.39 -2.38 -6.99
C THR A 177 -16.55 -1.49 -7.90
N GLY A 178 -16.22 -1.95 -9.11
CA GLY A 178 -15.52 -1.14 -10.11
C GLY A 178 -14.03 -0.91 -9.82
N VAL A 179 -13.43 -1.74 -8.96
CA VAL A 179 -11.99 -1.71 -8.66
C VAL A 179 -11.26 -2.68 -9.59
N ALA A 180 -10.19 -2.21 -10.24
CA ALA A 180 -9.29 -3.03 -11.05
C ALA A 180 -7.82 -2.74 -10.70
N PHE A 181 -6.96 -3.74 -10.93
CA PHE A 181 -5.56 -3.72 -10.53
C PHE A 181 -4.65 -3.81 -11.75
N PHE A 182 -3.62 -2.97 -11.80
CA PHE A 182 -2.79 -2.81 -12.99
C PHE A 182 -1.31 -2.75 -12.64
N ILE A 183 -0.49 -3.28 -13.54
CA ILE A 183 0.98 -3.15 -13.50
C ILE A 183 1.40 -1.86 -14.21
N HIS A 184 0.77 -1.56 -15.35
CA HIS A 184 1.10 -0.42 -16.19
C HIS A 184 0.15 0.75 -15.98
N ARG A 185 0.72 1.94 -15.80
CA ARG A 185 -0.03 3.19 -15.60
C ARG A 185 -0.97 3.49 -16.76
N HIS A 186 -0.51 3.34 -17.99
CA HIS A 186 -1.33 3.58 -19.19
C HIS A 186 -2.66 2.81 -19.18
N ASP A 187 -2.67 1.55 -18.77
CA ASP A 187 -3.89 0.72 -18.78
C ASP A 187 -4.84 1.10 -17.64
N ALA A 188 -4.29 1.47 -16.48
CA ALA A 188 -5.05 2.02 -15.37
C ALA A 188 -5.72 3.35 -15.74
N GLU A 189 -5.03 4.20 -16.48
CA GLU A 189 -5.57 5.48 -16.95
C GLU A 189 -6.70 5.27 -17.96
N LYS A 190 -6.52 4.33 -18.91
CA LYS A 190 -7.58 3.92 -19.85
C LYS A 190 -8.82 3.40 -19.11
N TRP A 191 -8.63 2.61 -18.05
CA TRP A 191 -9.74 2.13 -17.21
C TRP A 191 -10.53 3.28 -16.59
N CYS A 192 -9.84 4.29 -16.06
CA CYS A 192 -10.48 5.47 -15.47
C CYS A 192 -11.15 6.40 -16.51
N GLN A 193 -10.82 6.27 -17.80
CA GLN A 193 -11.39 7.07 -18.89
C GLN A 193 -12.67 6.46 -19.49
N ILE A 194 -13.05 5.24 -19.12
CA ILE A 194 -14.25 4.58 -19.66
C ILE A 194 -15.48 5.45 -19.33
N PRO A 195 -16.17 6.01 -20.34
CA PRO A 195 -17.31 6.89 -20.08
C PRO A 195 -18.39 6.14 -19.31
N THR A 196 -18.80 6.72 -18.18
CA THR A 196 -19.84 6.19 -17.28
C THR A 196 -21.13 5.74 -17.98
N ARG A 197 -21.43 6.27 -19.18
CA ARG A 197 -22.63 5.92 -19.95
C ARG A 197 -22.69 4.46 -20.43
N GLN A 198 -21.56 3.75 -20.54
CA GLN A 198 -21.57 2.31 -20.80
C GLN A 198 -21.41 1.58 -19.46
N GLN A 199 -22.52 1.37 -18.73
CA GLN A 199 -22.54 0.45 -17.60
C GLN A 199 -22.16 -0.95 -18.12
N ARG A 200 -20.91 -1.37 -17.88
CA ARG A 200 -20.52 -2.77 -18.02
C ARG A 200 -21.20 -3.59 -16.92
N PRO A 201 -21.62 -4.83 -17.19
CA PRO A 201 -22.24 -5.68 -16.19
C PRO A 201 -21.32 -5.81 -14.97
N ALA A 202 -21.84 -5.44 -13.80
CA ALA A 202 -21.17 -5.59 -12.53
C ALA A 202 -20.86 -7.07 -12.29
N GLY A 203 -19.59 -7.47 -12.42
CA GLY A 203 -19.18 -8.86 -12.24
C GLY A 203 -17.97 -9.29 -13.04
N THR A 204 -17.57 -8.54 -14.07
CA THR A 204 -16.30 -8.81 -14.73
C THR A 204 -15.17 -8.21 -13.90
N LEU A 205 -14.70 -8.96 -12.89
CA LEU A 205 -13.29 -8.91 -12.56
C LEU A 205 -12.59 -9.16 -13.88
N LEU A 206 -12.00 -8.12 -14.48
CA LEU A 206 -11.02 -8.37 -15.52
C LEU A 206 -10.02 -9.32 -14.84
N PRO A 207 -9.80 -10.53 -15.39
CA PRO A 207 -8.69 -11.34 -14.90
C PRO A 207 -7.50 -10.39 -14.90
N LEU A 208 -6.77 -10.31 -13.78
CA LEU A 208 -5.37 -9.85 -13.79
C LEU A 208 -4.81 -10.40 -15.09
N ALA A 209 -4.58 -9.50 -16.07
CA ALA A 209 -4.62 -9.80 -17.50
C ALA A 209 -4.31 -11.26 -17.76
N ALA A 210 -5.29 -12.00 -18.30
CA ALA A 210 -5.14 -13.41 -18.69
C ALA A 210 -3.71 -13.59 -19.18
N ASP A 211 -2.93 -14.31 -18.38
CA ASP A 211 -1.48 -14.50 -18.43
C ASP A 211 -0.87 -14.18 -19.81
N ASP A 212 -0.69 -12.89 -20.12
CA ASP A 212 0.11 -12.41 -21.26
C ASP A 212 1.60 -12.56 -20.92
N THR A 213 1.93 -13.33 -19.87
CA THR A 213 3.18 -14.06 -19.85
C THR A 213 3.15 -14.86 -21.15
N PRO A 214 4.00 -14.54 -22.14
CA PRO A 214 4.08 -15.37 -23.33
C PRO A 214 4.18 -16.79 -22.81
N ASN A 215 3.32 -17.69 -23.31
CA ASN A 215 3.32 -19.09 -22.94
C ASN A 215 4.62 -19.70 -23.49
N ALA A 216 5.74 -19.27 -22.91
CA ALA A 216 7.08 -19.72 -23.14
C ALA A 216 7.14 -21.05 -22.42
N CYS A 217 6.68 -22.08 -23.13
CA CYS A 217 6.85 -23.43 -22.66
C CYS A 217 8.34 -23.73 -22.67
N TYR A 218 8.76 -24.63 -21.78
CA TYR A 218 10.09 -25.22 -21.85
C TYR A 218 10.39 -25.77 -23.26
N ASP A 219 9.35 -26.21 -23.98
CA ASP A 219 9.44 -26.75 -25.34
C ASP A 219 9.76 -25.69 -26.41
N ASP A 220 9.51 -24.40 -26.14
CA ASP A 220 9.81 -23.31 -27.08
C ASP A 220 11.28 -22.86 -27.03
N ILE A 221 12.03 -23.32 -26.03
CA ILE A 221 13.47 -23.05 -25.90
C ILE A 221 14.22 -24.01 -26.84
N THR A 222 15.11 -23.46 -27.67
CA THR A 222 15.90 -24.26 -28.61
C THR A 222 16.79 -25.27 -27.88
N ALA A 223 17.14 -26.37 -28.55
CA ALA A 223 18.05 -27.35 -27.97
C ALA A 223 19.43 -26.76 -27.62
N GLU A 224 19.88 -25.75 -28.37
CA GLU A 224 21.12 -25.02 -28.13
C GLU A 224 21.04 -24.21 -26.83
N ASP A 225 19.98 -23.43 -26.65
CA ASP A 225 19.76 -22.64 -25.42
C ASP A 225 19.59 -23.53 -24.18
N LYS A 226 18.95 -24.70 -24.32
CA LYS A 226 18.83 -25.69 -23.24
C LYS A 226 20.20 -26.23 -22.82
N ALA A 227 21.07 -26.55 -23.78
CA ALA A 227 22.41 -27.04 -23.51
C ALA A 227 23.28 -25.97 -22.84
N GLU A 228 23.16 -24.71 -23.26
CA GLU A 228 23.86 -23.59 -22.64
C GLU A 228 23.37 -23.31 -21.21
N ALA A 229 22.05 -23.35 -20.98
CA ALA A 229 21.48 -23.21 -19.65
C ALA A 229 21.96 -24.30 -18.68
N ASP A 230 22.05 -25.57 -19.12
CA ASP A 230 22.59 -26.68 -18.31
C ASP A 230 24.07 -26.46 -17.96
N LYS A 231 24.87 -25.97 -18.91
CA LYS A 231 26.28 -25.63 -18.69
C LYS A 231 26.42 -24.56 -17.61
N TYR A 232 25.62 -23.48 -17.68
CA TYR A 232 25.63 -22.44 -16.64
C TYR A 232 25.12 -22.96 -15.30
N GLY A 233 24.10 -23.82 -15.28
CA GLY A 233 23.58 -24.45 -14.07
C GLY A 233 24.64 -25.25 -13.33
N LYS A 234 25.40 -26.10 -14.03
CA LYS A 234 26.51 -26.87 -13.46
C LYS A 234 27.61 -25.97 -12.89
N LEU A 235 28.02 -24.96 -13.64
CA LEU A 235 29.08 -24.02 -13.22
C LEU A 235 28.68 -23.25 -11.95
N MET A 236 27.41 -22.84 -11.84
CA MET A 236 26.91 -22.18 -10.63
C MET A 236 26.78 -23.15 -9.45
N GLY A 237 26.38 -24.40 -9.70
CA GLY A 237 26.30 -25.45 -8.68
C GLY A 237 27.66 -25.76 -8.05
N GLU A 238 28.70 -25.91 -8.86
CA GLU A 238 30.08 -26.12 -8.38
C GLU A 238 30.57 -24.94 -7.52
N LYS A 239 30.31 -23.71 -7.96
CA LYS A 239 30.67 -22.50 -7.18
C LYS A 239 29.92 -22.43 -5.86
N ALA A 240 28.62 -22.75 -5.85
CA ALA A 240 27.81 -22.75 -4.64
C ALA A 240 28.31 -23.80 -3.63
N LEU A 241 28.63 -25.02 -4.08
CA LEU A 241 29.21 -26.07 -3.23
C LEU A 241 30.58 -25.66 -2.66
N ALA A 242 31.41 -24.98 -3.45
CA ALA A 242 32.71 -24.49 -2.99
C ALA A 242 32.59 -23.39 -1.91
N ILE A 243 31.53 -22.59 -1.93
CA ILE A 243 31.24 -21.61 -0.87
C ILE A 243 30.74 -22.31 0.40
N LEU A 244 29.87 -23.31 0.26
CA LEU A 244 29.31 -24.04 1.41
C LEU A 244 30.31 -24.95 2.12
N SER A 245 31.40 -25.34 1.44
CA SER A 245 32.43 -26.22 1.99
C SER A 245 33.58 -25.46 2.68
N LYS A 246 33.46 -24.13 2.84
CA LYS A 246 34.41 -23.28 3.57
C LYS A 246 33.81 -22.81 4.89
#